data_AF-A0A966Q5H3-F1
#
_entry.id   AF-A0A966Q5H3-F1
#
_cell.length_a   1.000
_cell.length_b   1.000
_cell.length_c   1.000
_cell.angle_alpha   90.00
_cell.angle_beta   90.00
_cell.angle_gamma   90.00
#
_symmetry.space_group_name_H-M   'P 1'
#
loop_
_entity.id
_entity.type
_entity.pdbx_description
1 polymer ?
#
loop_
_entity_poly.entity_id
_entity_poly.type
_entity_poly.pdbx_seq_one_letter_code
_entity_poly.pdbx_strand_id
1 'polypeptide(L)'
;MSQEKVPGRHPWNWPFDRTDWIPAGIVWLVVQALYFFTAQPNVGLLDSGEFLTAAVHMGVPHPTGYPLWTIGSWLFQLAPIGNNAWEVNLFSGFCTAIAVSLVSLILTNSMRWAGVGDRLAQTLALGWSLALACSVSMWSQAVIAEVYGLHSLCVMLFTICLYRWFRDSNWTHGLAWGVFFYALGMSNHHLMISLAILLVLALALIRWDFFAEGLLYLAGVAALVYWGFGYLSQEAPTWHSSVRFLWCVGVAFLLWMAIRRRLEQWRTGLLVLVGVVVGLSPYAYMPMASSTNPPMNWGFASTKEGFFYSFNRSQYDGKLSDQLLKTIGRAMGATPPEMINRPASADPNQPSFRENFMKFANLYWRKIVENFSPLGLLALVCVLLLYSRLTGNLRKWILTCAVGLLLSGFLQPAFAGVGADEASWLLQMPYLGYSHAFFVLLAGFGSGLALQRFGQKIPRLPLVATVLGIGIAAWTFRQNSEFCSQREHWFGWMYGRDMLADLPKDAFVYG
;
A
#
# COMPACT_ATOMS: atom_id res chain seq x y z
N MET A 1 34.78 6.38 0.58
CA MET A 1 35.06 5.53 1.76
C MET A 1 34.93 4.09 1.35
N SER A 2 36.02 3.33 1.48
CA SER A 2 36.13 1.91 1.16
C SER A 2 35.07 1.11 1.89
N GLN A 3 34.34 0.26 1.15
CA GLN A 3 33.48 -0.76 1.74
C GLN A 3 34.32 -1.60 2.70
N GLU A 4 34.04 -1.50 4.01
CA GLU A 4 34.55 -2.46 4.97
C GLU A 4 34.07 -3.85 4.54
N LYS A 5 35.01 -4.64 4.01
CA LYS A 5 34.79 -6.07 3.72
C LYS A 5 34.68 -6.79 5.07
N VAL A 6 33.47 -6.79 5.62
CA VAL A 6 33.09 -7.71 6.68
C VAL A 6 33.02 -9.12 6.05
N PRO A 7 33.80 -10.10 6.55
CA PRO A 7 33.78 -11.46 6.00
C PRO A 7 32.35 -12.02 6.02
N GLY A 8 31.87 -12.52 4.88
CA GLY A 8 30.56 -13.16 4.75
C GLY A 8 29.41 -12.28 4.21
N ARG A 9 29.62 -11.00 3.90
CA ARG A 9 28.62 -10.19 3.19
C ARG A 9 28.78 -10.33 1.67
N HIS A 10 27.82 -10.97 1.01
CA HIS A 10 27.77 -11.05 -0.45
C HIS A 10 27.68 -9.64 -1.06
N PRO A 11 28.47 -9.33 -2.11
CA PRO A 11 28.32 -8.08 -2.84
C PRO A 11 26.91 -8.03 -3.45
N TRP A 12 26.25 -6.88 -3.30
CA TRP A 12 24.91 -6.69 -3.82
C TRP A 12 24.94 -6.24 -5.27
N ASN A 13 24.20 -6.94 -6.14
CA ASN A 13 23.99 -6.53 -7.52
C ASN A 13 22.55 -6.03 -7.70
N TRP A 14 22.38 -4.81 -8.24
CA TRP A 14 21.07 -4.27 -8.62
C TRP A 14 20.65 -4.83 -9.99
N PRO A 15 19.39 -5.26 -10.22
CA PRO A 15 18.25 -5.17 -9.30
C PRO A 15 18.33 -6.08 -8.07
N PHE A 16 18.58 -7.38 -8.26
CA PHE A 16 18.77 -8.37 -7.20
C PHE A 16 19.62 -9.53 -7.74
N ASP A 17 20.13 -10.40 -6.85
CA ASP A 17 20.90 -11.58 -7.27
C ASP A 17 19.96 -12.69 -7.76
N ARG A 18 20.50 -13.63 -8.55
CA ARG A 18 19.75 -14.82 -9.02
C ARG A 18 19.10 -15.60 -7.86
N THR A 19 19.78 -15.67 -6.72
CA THR A 19 19.30 -16.34 -5.50
C THR A 19 18.08 -15.67 -4.87
N ASP A 20 17.84 -14.39 -5.15
CA ASP A 20 16.64 -13.68 -4.70
C ASP A 20 15.49 -13.87 -5.70
N TRP A 21 15.80 -13.84 -7.00
CA TRP A 21 14.82 -14.03 -8.07
C TRP A 21 14.19 -15.42 -8.11
N ILE A 22 14.92 -16.48 -7.71
CA ILE A 22 14.40 -17.85 -7.68
C ILE A 22 13.16 -17.98 -6.77
N PRO A 23 13.23 -17.69 -5.44
CA PRO A 23 12.05 -17.80 -4.59
C PRO A 23 10.95 -16.82 -5.02
N ALA A 24 11.30 -15.62 -5.50
CA ALA A 24 10.31 -14.67 -5.98
C ALA A 24 9.51 -15.17 -7.21
N GLY A 25 10.19 -15.80 -8.17
CA GLY A 25 9.56 -16.40 -9.33
C GLY A 25 8.67 -17.59 -8.97
N ILE A 26 9.12 -18.45 -8.05
CA ILE A 26 8.30 -19.56 -7.53
C ILE A 26 7.06 -19.02 -6.80
N VAL A 27 7.22 -18.03 -5.93
CA VAL A 27 6.11 -17.37 -5.24
C VAL A 27 5.12 -16.81 -6.26
N TRP A 28 5.60 -16.05 -7.26
CA TRP A 28 4.72 -15.49 -8.28
C TRP A 28 3.91 -16.58 -9.00
N LEU A 29 4.56 -17.66 -9.46
CA LEU A 29 3.89 -18.76 -10.15
C LEU A 29 2.83 -19.44 -9.29
N VAL A 30 3.16 -19.80 -8.05
CA VAL A 30 2.26 -20.50 -7.14
C VAL A 30 1.08 -19.61 -6.74
N VAL A 31 1.35 -18.33 -6.42
CA VAL A 31 0.33 -17.37 -6.00
C VAL A 31 -0.58 -17.00 -7.17
N GLN A 32 -0.01 -16.81 -8.36
CA GLN A 32 -0.79 -16.56 -9.57
C GLN A 32 -1.72 -17.72 -9.89
N ALA A 33 -1.24 -18.97 -9.76
CA ALA A 33 -2.08 -20.15 -9.94
C ALA A 33 -3.21 -20.20 -8.90
N LEU A 34 -2.89 -19.96 -7.61
CA LEU A 34 -3.89 -19.90 -6.55
C LEU A 34 -4.99 -18.88 -6.86
N TYR A 35 -4.63 -17.63 -7.18
CA TYR A 35 -5.60 -16.59 -7.47
C TYR A 35 -6.36 -16.85 -8.77
N PHE A 36 -5.72 -17.42 -9.79
CA PHE A 36 -6.40 -17.80 -11.02
C PHE A 36 -7.51 -18.83 -10.79
N PHE A 37 -7.25 -19.86 -9.98
CA PHE A 37 -8.24 -20.91 -9.72
C PHE A 37 -9.30 -20.51 -8.70
N THR A 38 -9.05 -19.45 -7.91
CA THR A 38 -9.96 -19.00 -6.84
C THR A 38 -10.64 -17.67 -7.15
N ALA A 39 -10.29 -17.03 -8.27
CA ALA A 39 -10.92 -15.83 -8.79
C ALA A 39 -12.41 -16.04 -9.04
N GLN A 40 -13.17 -15.00 -8.75
CA GLN A 40 -14.58 -14.95 -9.01
C GLN A 40 -14.84 -15.01 -10.52
N PRO A 41 -15.69 -15.92 -11.01
CA PRO A 41 -15.81 -16.17 -12.45
C PRO A 41 -16.70 -15.16 -13.19
N ASN A 42 -17.45 -14.33 -12.46
CA ASN A 42 -18.37 -13.35 -13.02
C ASN A 42 -18.53 -12.14 -12.08
N VAL A 43 -19.42 -11.21 -12.41
CA VAL A 43 -19.81 -10.04 -11.60
C VAL A 43 -20.23 -10.47 -10.19
N GLY A 44 -19.79 -9.72 -9.18
CA GLY A 44 -20.06 -9.98 -7.76
C GLY A 44 -20.93 -8.96 -7.08
N LEU A 45 -20.88 -9.02 -5.76
CA LEU A 45 -21.48 -8.05 -4.85
C LEU A 45 -20.61 -6.80 -4.70
N LEU A 46 -21.10 -5.85 -3.90
CA LEU A 46 -20.42 -4.60 -3.56
C LEU A 46 -20.07 -3.79 -4.82
N ASP A 47 -18.85 -3.29 -4.91
CA ASP A 47 -18.40 -2.38 -5.96
C ASP A 47 -18.09 -3.11 -7.28
N SER A 48 -18.20 -4.45 -7.30
CA SER A 48 -17.82 -5.27 -8.47
C SER A 48 -18.54 -4.85 -9.75
N GLY A 49 -19.86 -4.67 -9.72
CA GLY A 49 -20.62 -4.27 -10.91
C GLY A 49 -20.20 -2.91 -11.46
N GLU A 50 -19.91 -1.97 -10.57
CA GLU A 50 -19.42 -0.64 -10.94
C GLU A 50 -18.01 -0.70 -11.53
N PHE A 51 -17.08 -1.32 -10.82
CA PHE A 51 -15.68 -1.43 -11.25
C PHE A 51 -15.55 -2.15 -12.59
N LEU A 52 -16.33 -3.21 -12.79
CA LEU A 52 -16.38 -3.94 -14.07
C LEU A 52 -16.92 -3.06 -15.20
N THR A 53 -18.01 -2.32 -14.95
CA THR A 53 -18.56 -1.41 -15.95
C THR A 53 -17.54 -0.32 -16.32
N ALA A 54 -16.85 0.25 -15.33
CA ALA A 54 -15.78 1.22 -15.57
C ALA A 54 -14.59 0.63 -16.33
N ALA A 55 -14.14 -0.58 -15.97
CA ALA A 55 -13.02 -1.25 -16.62
C ALA A 55 -13.31 -1.63 -18.07
N VAL A 56 -14.52 -2.06 -18.40
CA VAL A 56 -14.92 -2.46 -19.76
C VAL A 56 -15.11 -1.24 -20.66
N HIS A 57 -15.69 -0.16 -20.13
CA HIS A 57 -16.07 1.00 -20.93
C HIS A 57 -15.14 2.20 -20.80
N MET A 58 -13.98 2.06 -20.13
CA MET A 58 -13.12 3.19 -19.77
C MET A 58 -13.93 4.31 -19.09
N GLY A 59 -14.68 3.91 -18.06
CA GLY A 59 -15.49 4.78 -17.23
C GLY A 59 -14.77 5.36 -16.02
N VAL A 60 -15.48 6.20 -15.26
CA VAL A 60 -15.01 6.76 -13.99
C VAL A 60 -15.85 6.15 -12.87
N PRO A 61 -15.30 5.24 -12.05
CA PRO A 61 -16.00 4.69 -10.89
C PRO A 61 -16.07 5.71 -9.75
N HIS A 62 -16.68 5.32 -8.64
CA HIS A 62 -16.85 6.12 -7.45
C HIS A 62 -15.51 6.72 -6.95
N PRO A 63 -15.56 7.87 -6.24
CA PRO A 63 -14.38 8.54 -5.70
C PRO A 63 -13.42 7.55 -4.99
N THR A 64 -12.14 7.49 -5.34
CA THR A 64 -11.35 8.54 -6.00
C THR A 64 -11.37 8.54 -7.53
N GLY A 65 -12.12 7.62 -8.15
CA GLY A 65 -12.10 7.38 -9.60
C GLY A 65 -10.97 6.45 -10.07
N TYR A 66 -10.05 6.07 -9.18
CA TYR A 66 -9.02 5.03 -9.33
C TYR A 66 -8.34 4.97 -10.72
N PRO A 67 -7.85 6.09 -11.27
CA PRO A 67 -7.47 6.17 -12.68
C PRO A 67 -6.38 5.17 -13.08
N LEU A 68 -5.38 4.93 -12.23
CA LEU A 68 -4.34 3.94 -12.53
C LEU A 68 -4.91 2.52 -12.63
N TRP A 69 -5.85 2.19 -11.74
CA TRP A 69 -6.53 0.89 -11.76
C TRP A 69 -7.37 0.73 -13.02
N THR A 70 -8.18 1.72 -13.38
CA THR A 70 -9.06 1.63 -14.54
C THR A 70 -8.29 1.52 -15.85
N ILE A 71 -7.22 2.31 -16.02
CA ILE A 71 -6.34 2.19 -17.19
C ILE A 71 -5.69 0.80 -17.23
N GLY A 72 -5.19 0.32 -16.08
CA GLY A 72 -4.52 -0.98 -15.98
C GLY A 72 -5.45 -2.15 -16.28
N SER A 73 -6.66 -2.15 -15.71
CA SER A 73 -7.65 -3.21 -15.92
C SER A 73 -8.20 -3.22 -17.34
N TRP A 74 -8.39 -2.04 -17.96
CA TRP A 74 -8.75 -1.94 -19.36
C TRP A 74 -7.66 -2.50 -20.29
N LEU A 75 -6.40 -2.16 -20.05
CA LEU A 75 -5.27 -2.72 -20.82
C LEU A 75 -5.15 -4.24 -20.64
N PHE A 76 -5.42 -4.76 -19.45
CA PHE A 76 -5.31 -6.18 -19.16
C PHE A 76 -6.33 -7.04 -19.93
N GLN A 77 -7.53 -6.50 -20.17
CA GLN A 77 -8.59 -7.16 -20.96
C GLN A 77 -8.23 -7.28 -22.47
N LEU A 78 -7.15 -6.65 -22.93
CA LEU A 78 -6.67 -6.85 -24.31
C LEU A 78 -6.09 -8.26 -24.54
N ALA A 79 -5.87 -9.04 -23.47
CA ALA A 79 -5.62 -10.47 -23.54
C ALA A 79 -6.96 -11.20 -23.37
N PRO A 80 -7.65 -11.62 -24.45
CA PRO A 80 -8.99 -12.23 -24.37
C PRO A 80 -8.90 -13.66 -23.84
N ILE A 81 -8.81 -13.79 -22.51
CA ILE A 81 -8.60 -15.05 -21.79
C ILE A 81 -9.95 -15.67 -21.40
N GLY A 82 -11.03 -14.88 -21.34
CA GLY A 82 -12.35 -15.38 -20.99
C GLY A 82 -13.43 -14.31 -21.11
N ASN A 83 -14.25 -14.17 -20.07
CA ASN A 83 -15.23 -13.09 -19.99
C ASN A 83 -14.63 -11.89 -19.25
N ASN A 84 -15.07 -10.68 -19.60
CA ASN A 84 -14.51 -9.44 -19.07
C ASN A 84 -14.53 -9.37 -17.53
N ALA A 85 -15.58 -9.90 -16.88
CA ALA A 85 -15.67 -9.88 -15.43
C ALA A 85 -14.54 -10.71 -14.79
N TRP A 86 -14.33 -11.93 -15.29
CA TRP A 86 -13.24 -12.77 -14.83
C TRP A 86 -11.86 -12.18 -15.15
N GLU A 87 -11.66 -11.59 -16.33
CA GLU A 87 -10.39 -10.95 -16.71
C GLU A 87 -10.00 -9.80 -15.78
N VAL A 88 -10.96 -8.96 -15.40
CA VAL A 88 -10.72 -7.89 -14.42
C VAL A 88 -10.47 -8.44 -13.02
N ASN A 89 -11.17 -9.50 -12.61
CA ASN A 89 -10.86 -10.18 -11.35
C ASN A 89 -9.42 -10.77 -11.36
N LEU A 90 -8.99 -11.34 -12.50
CA LEU A 90 -7.63 -11.83 -12.70
C LEU A 90 -6.59 -10.70 -12.68
N PHE A 91 -6.92 -9.49 -13.11
CA PHE A 91 -6.03 -8.33 -13.01
C PHE A 91 -5.68 -8.01 -11.55
N SER A 92 -6.66 -8.03 -10.64
CA SER A 92 -6.43 -7.89 -9.19
C SER A 92 -5.47 -8.95 -8.68
N GLY A 93 -5.69 -10.21 -9.08
CA GLY A 93 -4.85 -11.34 -8.70
C GLY A 93 -3.42 -11.23 -9.24
N PHE A 94 -3.28 -10.79 -10.49
CA PHE A 94 -2.00 -10.57 -11.14
C PHE A 94 -1.17 -9.49 -10.44
N CYS A 95 -1.78 -8.34 -10.15
CA CYS A 95 -1.13 -7.28 -9.40
C CYS A 95 -0.70 -7.75 -8.00
N THR A 96 -1.59 -8.48 -7.32
CA THR A 96 -1.32 -9.01 -5.98
C THR A 96 -0.18 -10.03 -5.98
N ALA A 97 -0.17 -10.96 -6.94
CA ALA A 97 0.88 -11.96 -7.09
C ALA A 97 2.26 -11.33 -7.30
N ILE A 98 2.33 -10.25 -8.10
CA ILE A 98 3.57 -9.47 -8.25
C ILE A 98 3.94 -8.81 -6.92
N ALA A 99 3.01 -8.16 -6.23
CA ALA A 99 3.28 -7.52 -4.94
C ALA A 99 3.88 -8.49 -3.92
N VAL A 100 3.31 -9.70 -3.80
CA VAL A 100 3.82 -10.75 -2.91
C VAL A 100 5.19 -11.27 -3.37
N SER A 101 5.42 -11.39 -4.68
CA SER A 101 6.74 -11.72 -5.23
C SER A 101 7.81 -10.68 -4.88
N LEU A 102 7.46 -9.38 -4.92
CA LEU A 102 8.36 -8.30 -4.48
C LEU A 102 8.68 -8.39 -2.99
N VAL A 103 7.73 -8.78 -2.14
CA VAL A 103 7.99 -9.09 -0.72
C VAL A 103 9.01 -10.21 -0.59
N SER A 104 8.87 -11.29 -1.36
CA SER A 104 9.83 -12.41 -1.38
C SER A 104 11.25 -11.96 -1.77
N LEU A 105 11.38 -11.10 -2.79
CA LEU A 105 12.67 -10.51 -3.20
C LEU A 105 13.32 -9.73 -2.06
N ILE A 106 12.59 -8.76 -1.50
CA ILE A 106 13.09 -7.90 -0.42
C ILE A 106 13.46 -8.75 0.80
N LEU A 107 12.60 -9.69 1.18
CA LEU A 107 12.77 -10.53 2.36
C LEU A 107 14.01 -11.44 2.23
N THR A 108 14.13 -12.16 1.11
CA THR A 108 15.29 -13.02 0.83
C THR A 108 16.58 -12.21 0.89
N ASN A 109 16.62 -11.08 0.18
CA ASN A 109 17.81 -10.26 0.09
C ASN A 109 18.15 -9.54 1.41
N SER A 110 17.14 -9.16 2.20
CA SER A 110 17.31 -8.57 3.54
C SER A 110 17.91 -9.56 4.53
N MET A 111 17.45 -10.81 4.53
CA MET A 111 18.03 -11.87 5.37
C MET A 111 19.48 -12.16 4.99
N ARG A 112 19.78 -12.24 3.69
CA ARG A 112 21.16 -12.39 3.19
C ARG A 112 22.03 -11.19 3.58
N TRP A 113 21.48 -9.98 3.57
CA TRP A 113 22.17 -8.77 4.07
C TRP A 113 22.61 -8.92 5.54
N ALA A 114 21.77 -9.58 6.34
CA ALA A 114 22.06 -9.86 7.75
C ALA A 114 23.04 -11.02 7.97
N GLY A 115 23.47 -11.71 6.91
CA GLY A 115 24.33 -12.90 7.01
C GLY A 115 23.58 -14.20 7.27
N VAL A 116 22.26 -14.25 7.02
CA VAL A 116 21.51 -15.51 6.98
C VAL A 116 21.91 -16.28 5.73
N GLY A 117 22.22 -17.58 5.87
CA GLY A 117 22.65 -18.41 4.74
C GLY A 117 21.59 -18.49 3.62
N ASP A 118 22.05 -18.53 2.37
CA ASP A 118 21.18 -18.42 1.17
C ASP A 118 19.99 -19.39 1.17
N ARG A 119 20.21 -20.68 1.42
CA ARG A 119 19.13 -21.68 1.45
C ARG A 119 18.11 -21.39 2.55
N LEU A 120 18.58 -20.99 3.73
CA LEU A 120 17.70 -20.66 4.85
C LEU A 120 16.85 -19.43 4.53
N ALA A 121 17.46 -18.39 3.94
CA ALA A 121 16.77 -17.19 3.51
C ALA A 121 15.71 -17.50 2.44
N GLN A 122 16.04 -18.28 1.41
CA GLN A 122 15.11 -18.66 0.34
C GLN A 122 13.90 -19.45 0.87
N THR A 123 14.15 -20.47 1.70
CA THR A 123 13.09 -21.32 2.27
C THR A 123 12.13 -20.52 3.15
N LEU A 124 12.65 -19.65 4.02
CA LEU A 124 11.81 -18.83 4.88
C LEU A 124 11.05 -17.77 4.07
N ALA A 125 11.71 -17.10 3.13
CA ALA A 125 11.05 -16.11 2.28
C ALA A 125 9.91 -16.72 1.45
N LEU A 126 10.10 -17.94 0.92
CA LEU A 126 9.04 -18.70 0.26
C LEU A 126 7.84 -18.92 1.19
N GLY A 127 8.06 -19.49 2.37
CA GLY A 127 6.98 -19.80 3.33
C GLY A 127 6.23 -18.55 3.80
N TRP A 128 6.95 -17.50 4.15
CA TRP A 128 6.38 -16.24 4.62
C TRP A 128 5.62 -15.47 3.52
N SER A 129 6.11 -15.50 2.28
CA SER A 129 5.42 -14.85 1.17
C SER A 129 4.17 -15.64 0.74
N LEU A 130 4.21 -16.98 0.80
CA LEU A 130 3.01 -17.80 0.58
C LEU A 130 1.98 -17.59 1.70
N ALA A 131 2.41 -17.45 2.95
CA ALA A 131 1.52 -17.05 4.04
C ALA A 131 0.89 -15.67 3.80
N LEU A 132 1.67 -14.69 3.32
CA LEU A 132 1.13 -13.38 2.93
C LEU A 132 0.04 -13.50 1.87
N ALA A 133 0.30 -14.26 0.81
CA ALA A 133 -0.64 -14.49 -0.27
C ALA A 133 -1.96 -15.10 0.20
N CYS A 134 -1.88 -15.99 1.20
CA CYS A 134 -3.05 -16.64 1.77
C CYS A 134 -3.73 -15.83 2.88
N SER A 135 -3.20 -14.67 3.29
CA SER A 135 -3.82 -13.85 4.33
C SER A 135 -5.13 -13.23 3.83
N VAL A 136 -6.13 -13.10 4.70
CA VAL A 136 -7.48 -12.64 4.32
C VAL A 136 -7.45 -11.32 3.57
N SER A 137 -6.72 -10.32 4.10
CA SER A 137 -6.60 -8.99 3.50
C SER A 137 -5.92 -8.98 2.13
N MET A 138 -5.15 -10.02 1.79
CA MET A 138 -4.47 -10.13 0.50
C MET A 138 -5.28 -10.99 -0.46
N TRP A 139 -5.67 -12.20 -0.03
CA TRP A 139 -6.36 -13.18 -0.88
C TRP A 139 -7.77 -12.72 -1.26
N SER A 140 -8.59 -12.28 -0.29
CA SER A 140 -9.97 -11.87 -0.59
C SER A 140 -10.07 -10.76 -1.62
N GLN A 141 -9.07 -9.86 -1.67
CA GLN A 141 -9.00 -8.75 -2.62
C GLN A 141 -8.31 -9.12 -3.94
N ALA A 142 -7.57 -10.24 -3.97
CA ALA A 142 -6.89 -10.72 -5.16
C ALA A 142 -7.81 -11.47 -6.12
N VAL A 143 -9.00 -11.88 -5.67
CA VAL A 143 -9.90 -12.77 -6.41
C VAL A 143 -11.17 -12.07 -6.90
N ILE A 144 -11.29 -10.77 -6.67
CA ILE A 144 -12.43 -9.92 -7.07
C ILE A 144 -11.94 -8.64 -7.76
N ALA A 145 -12.84 -7.94 -8.45
CA ALA A 145 -12.56 -6.67 -9.12
C ALA A 145 -12.42 -5.56 -8.08
N GLU A 146 -11.19 -5.33 -7.63
CA GLU A 146 -10.89 -4.44 -6.53
C GLU A 146 -9.54 -3.74 -6.70
N VAL A 147 -9.40 -2.59 -6.05
CA VAL A 147 -8.27 -1.67 -6.25
C VAL A 147 -7.05 -1.98 -5.36
N TYR A 148 -7.25 -2.80 -4.33
CA TYR A 148 -6.26 -3.04 -3.27
C TYR A 148 -5.10 -3.94 -3.70
N GLY A 149 -5.31 -4.82 -4.67
CA GLY A 149 -4.23 -5.62 -5.26
C GLY A 149 -3.19 -4.76 -5.97
N LEU A 150 -3.64 -3.86 -6.85
CA LEU A 150 -2.79 -2.87 -7.51
C LEU A 150 -2.20 -1.86 -6.51
N HIS A 151 -2.97 -1.49 -5.47
CA HIS A 151 -2.45 -0.64 -4.42
C HIS A 151 -1.25 -1.29 -3.70
N SER A 152 -1.37 -2.56 -3.31
CA SER A 152 -0.30 -3.31 -2.67
C SER A 152 0.94 -3.41 -3.56
N LEU A 153 0.76 -3.57 -4.88
CA LEU A 153 1.86 -3.50 -5.85
C LEU A 153 2.54 -2.13 -5.86
N CYS A 154 1.78 -1.04 -5.89
CA CYS A 154 2.33 0.32 -5.84
C CYS A 154 3.13 0.56 -4.55
N VAL A 155 2.62 0.11 -3.40
CA VAL A 155 3.33 0.19 -2.12
C VAL A 155 4.61 -0.63 -2.15
N MET A 156 4.63 -1.82 -2.77
CA MET A 156 5.83 -2.65 -2.85
C MET A 156 6.87 -2.10 -3.84
N LEU A 157 6.46 -1.47 -4.95
CA LEU A 157 7.39 -0.76 -5.85
C LEU A 157 8.03 0.45 -5.18
N PHE A 158 7.24 1.22 -4.43
CA PHE A 158 7.72 2.28 -3.55
C PHE A 158 8.72 1.74 -2.51
N THR A 159 8.37 0.63 -1.86
CA THR A 159 9.19 -0.02 -0.83
C THR A 159 10.49 -0.58 -1.40
N ILE A 160 10.50 -1.12 -2.63
CA ILE A 160 11.72 -1.53 -3.34
C ILE A 160 12.64 -0.34 -3.61
N CYS A 161 12.09 0.82 -3.97
CA CYS A 161 12.90 2.02 -4.18
C CYS A 161 13.57 2.48 -2.89
N LEU A 162 12.82 2.48 -1.78
CA LEU A 162 13.39 2.73 -0.46
C LEU A 162 14.46 1.69 -0.12
N TYR A 163 14.17 0.40 -0.31
CA TYR A 163 15.10 -0.69 -0.04
C TYR A 163 16.42 -0.52 -0.81
N ARG A 164 16.33 -0.24 -2.12
CA ARG A 164 17.50 0.07 -2.96
C ARG A 164 18.31 1.22 -2.39
N TRP A 165 17.63 2.27 -1.95
CA TRP A 165 18.28 3.46 -1.40
C TRP A 165 18.95 3.19 -0.04
N PHE A 166 18.38 2.32 0.80
CA PHE A 166 19.08 1.87 2.02
C PHE A 166 20.32 1.02 1.70
N ARG A 167 20.26 0.20 0.64
CA ARG A 167 21.38 -0.63 0.20
C ARG A 167 22.50 0.19 -0.44
N ASP A 168 22.16 1.20 -1.22
CA ASP A 168 23.08 2.19 -1.79
C ASP A 168 22.59 3.61 -1.48
N SER A 169 23.02 4.14 -0.34
CA SER A 169 22.64 5.48 0.11
C SER A 169 23.16 6.57 -0.82
N ASN A 170 24.22 6.30 -1.58
CA ASN A 170 24.79 7.24 -2.54
C ASN A 170 24.00 7.29 -3.86
N TRP A 171 22.96 6.48 -4.02
CA TRP A 171 22.08 6.54 -5.17
C TRP A 171 21.38 7.90 -5.25
N THR A 172 21.89 8.77 -6.13
CA THR A 172 21.51 10.18 -6.24
C THR A 172 20.05 10.40 -6.65
N HIS A 173 19.47 9.43 -7.35
CA HIS A 173 18.08 9.48 -7.84
C HIS A 173 17.08 8.79 -6.91
N GLY A 174 17.51 8.31 -5.73
CA GLY A 174 16.65 7.54 -4.82
C GLY A 174 15.40 8.30 -4.38
N LEU A 175 15.54 9.60 -4.07
CA LEU A 175 14.42 10.47 -3.72
C LEU A 175 13.41 10.58 -4.88
N ALA A 176 13.88 10.80 -6.10
CA ALA A 176 13.02 10.99 -7.27
C ALA A 176 12.20 9.73 -7.60
N TRP A 177 12.83 8.55 -7.59
CA TRP A 177 12.12 7.29 -7.81
C TRP A 177 11.14 6.96 -6.67
N GLY A 178 11.53 7.22 -5.42
CA GLY A 178 10.64 7.07 -4.28
C GLY A 178 9.40 7.97 -4.40
N VAL A 179 9.58 9.23 -4.82
CA VAL A 179 8.48 10.17 -5.06
C VAL A 179 7.63 9.75 -6.27
N PHE A 180 8.24 9.26 -7.35
CA PHE A 180 7.51 8.78 -8.52
C PHE A 180 6.54 7.64 -8.18
N PHE A 181 7.02 6.56 -7.54
CA PHE A 181 6.14 5.45 -7.15
C PHE A 181 5.15 5.84 -6.05
N TYR A 182 5.51 6.80 -5.19
CA TYR A 182 4.57 7.39 -4.24
C TYR A 182 3.41 8.08 -4.96
N ALA A 183 3.71 8.97 -5.91
CA ALA A 183 2.74 9.69 -6.71
C ALA A 183 1.90 8.76 -7.59
N LEU A 184 2.52 7.74 -8.19
CA LEU A 184 1.83 6.70 -8.94
C LEU A 184 0.82 5.95 -8.06
N GLY A 185 1.23 5.55 -6.85
CA GLY A 185 0.31 4.94 -5.88
C GLY A 185 -0.83 5.86 -5.45
N MET A 186 -0.59 7.17 -5.33
CA MET A 186 -1.63 8.17 -5.06
C MET A 186 -2.67 8.29 -6.19
N SER A 187 -2.31 7.92 -7.42
CA SER A 187 -3.25 7.83 -8.55
C SER A 187 -4.05 6.51 -8.59
N ASN A 188 -3.71 5.56 -7.71
CA ASN A 188 -4.54 4.39 -7.45
C ASN A 188 -5.40 4.61 -6.20
N HIS A 189 -4.77 4.85 -5.04
CA HIS A 189 -5.50 5.03 -3.79
C HIS A 189 -4.73 5.92 -2.81
N HIS A 190 -5.45 6.83 -2.13
CA HIS A 190 -4.87 7.77 -1.15
C HIS A 190 -4.36 7.15 0.16
N LEU A 191 -4.40 5.82 0.34
CA LEU A 191 -3.75 5.17 1.48
C LEU A 191 -2.24 5.46 1.49
N MET A 192 -1.65 5.82 0.33
CA MET A 192 -0.27 6.28 0.23
C MET A 192 0.03 7.49 1.14
N ILE A 193 -0.95 8.33 1.51
CA ILE A 193 -0.72 9.53 2.35
C ILE A 193 0.04 9.16 3.64
N SER A 194 -0.33 8.07 4.31
CA SER A 194 0.32 7.64 5.56
C SER A 194 1.80 7.27 5.35
N LEU A 195 2.15 6.76 4.16
CA LEU A 195 3.50 6.30 3.83
C LEU A 195 4.45 7.42 3.39
N ALA A 196 3.97 8.66 3.24
CA ALA A 196 4.83 9.82 2.93
C ALA A 196 5.95 10.00 3.98
N ILE A 197 5.64 9.65 5.24
CA ILE A 197 6.58 9.69 6.36
C ILE A 197 7.80 8.80 6.09
N LEU A 198 7.66 7.69 5.36
CA LEU A 198 8.78 6.79 5.08
C LEU A 198 9.82 7.44 4.15
N LEU A 199 9.43 8.35 3.24
CA LEU A 199 10.39 9.11 2.41
C LEU A 199 11.21 10.07 3.25
N VAL A 200 10.55 10.82 4.13
CA VAL A 200 11.21 11.78 5.03
C VAL A 200 12.11 11.04 6.03
N LEU A 201 11.63 9.91 6.55
CA LEU A 201 12.40 9.04 7.44
C LEU A 201 13.63 8.48 6.72
N ALA A 202 13.50 7.99 5.49
CA ALA A 202 14.64 7.51 4.71
C ALA A 202 15.69 8.63 4.52
N LEU A 203 15.27 9.82 4.07
CA LEU A 203 16.17 10.98 3.97
C LEU A 203 16.92 11.24 5.29
N ALA A 204 16.20 11.29 6.41
CA ALA A 204 16.78 11.54 7.73
C ALA A 204 17.77 10.45 8.15
N LEU A 205 17.47 9.18 7.85
CA LEU A 205 18.26 8.04 8.29
C LEU A 205 19.51 7.80 7.44
N ILE A 206 19.44 7.98 6.11
CA ILE A 206 20.54 7.60 5.20
C ILE A 206 21.23 8.77 4.50
N ARG A 207 20.61 9.95 4.43
CA ARG A 207 21.10 11.10 3.65
C ARG A 207 20.92 12.42 4.39
N TRP A 208 21.45 12.48 5.62
CA TRP A 208 21.41 13.69 6.44
C TRP A 208 22.11 14.90 5.78
N ASP A 209 23.16 14.64 5.01
CA ASP A 209 23.85 15.62 4.16
C ASP A 209 22.90 16.35 3.20
N PHE A 210 21.90 15.62 2.68
CA PHE A 210 20.93 16.10 1.72
C PHE A 210 19.54 16.34 2.34
N PHE A 211 19.37 16.11 3.65
CA PHE A 211 18.05 16.10 4.28
C PHE A 211 17.30 17.42 4.11
N ALA A 212 17.94 18.56 4.38
CA ALA A 212 17.28 19.86 4.29
C ALA A 212 16.93 20.25 2.85
N GLU A 213 17.82 20.00 1.89
CA GLU A 213 17.56 20.27 0.46
C GLU A 213 16.49 19.31 -0.11
N GLY A 214 16.55 18.03 0.27
CA GLY A 214 15.54 17.04 -0.07
C GLY A 214 14.17 17.38 0.50
N LEU A 215 14.10 17.83 1.77
CA LEU A 215 12.87 18.30 2.39
C LEU A 215 12.30 19.55 1.68
N LEU A 216 13.18 20.45 1.24
CA LEU A 216 12.79 21.61 0.43
C LEU A 216 12.17 21.18 -0.91
N TYR A 217 12.72 20.17 -1.58
CA TYR A 217 12.14 19.63 -2.81
C TYR A 217 10.78 18.95 -2.57
N LEU A 218 10.68 18.12 -1.52
CA LEU A 218 9.42 17.48 -1.13
C LEU A 218 8.34 18.52 -0.78
N ALA A 219 8.69 19.55 -0.01
CA ALA A 219 7.80 20.65 0.32
C ALA A 219 7.40 21.46 -0.92
N GLY A 220 8.33 21.68 -1.85
CA GLY A 220 8.09 22.35 -3.13
C GLY A 220 7.03 21.62 -3.96
N VAL A 221 7.20 20.33 -4.20
CA VAL A 221 6.20 19.56 -4.97
C VAL A 221 4.88 19.40 -4.22
N ALA A 222 4.91 19.23 -2.89
CA ALA A 222 3.69 19.22 -2.09
C ALA A 222 2.93 20.56 -2.21
N ALA A 223 3.63 21.69 -2.13
CA ALA A 223 3.03 23.01 -2.27
C ALA A 223 2.38 23.22 -3.64
N LEU A 224 3.01 22.76 -4.72
CA LEU A 224 2.44 22.82 -6.06
C LEU A 224 1.18 21.96 -6.20
N VAL A 225 1.21 20.73 -5.68
CA VAL A 225 0.04 19.82 -5.67
C VAL A 225 -1.10 20.42 -4.85
N TYR A 226 -0.80 20.94 -3.64
CA TYR A 226 -1.82 21.56 -2.79
C TYR A 226 -2.37 22.85 -3.38
N TRP A 227 -1.55 23.64 -4.07
CA TRP A 227 -2.01 24.83 -4.78
C TRP A 227 -2.99 24.48 -5.90
N GLY A 228 -2.66 23.47 -6.72
CA GLY A 228 -3.61 22.93 -7.72
C GLY A 228 -4.89 22.41 -7.08
N PHE A 229 -4.77 21.67 -5.97
CA PHE A 229 -5.92 21.18 -5.21
C PHE A 229 -6.80 22.31 -4.66
N GLY A 230 -6.21 23.35 -4.06
CA GLY A 230 -6.95 24.51 -3.56
C GLY A 230 -7.59 25.33 -4.68
N TYR A 231 -6.97 25.40 -5.86
CA TYR A 231 -7.58 26.03 -7.03
C TYR A 231 -8.81 25.24 -7.51
N LEU A 232 -8.73 23.91 -7.49
CA LEU A 232 -9.82 23.02 -7.87
C LEU A 232 -10.98 23.05 -6.87
N SER A 233 -10.71 23.26 -5.58
CA SER A 233 -11.72 23.12 -4.52
C SER A 233 -12.84 24.14 -4.56
N GLN A 234 -12.55 25.36 -5.02
CA GLN A 234 -13.47 26.51 -4.93
C GLN A 234 -13.91 26.85 -3.48
N GLU A 235 -13.23 26.27 -2.49
CA GLU A 235 -13.46 26.51 -1.07
C GLU A 235 -12.43 27.54 -0.58
N ALA A 236 -12.89 28.71 -0.13
CA ALA A 236 -11.99 29.79 0.32
C ALA A 236 -10.97 29.35 1.39
N PRO A 237 -11.34 28.60 2.46
CA PRO A 237 -10.37 28.15 3.46
C PRO A 237 -9.28 27.24 2.89
N THR A 238 -9.67 26.33 2.00
CA THR A 238 -8.76 25.37 1.34
C THR A 238 -7.81 26.12 0.39
N TRP A 239 -8.34 27.06 -0.39
CA TRP A 239 -7.55 27.95 -1.25
C TRP A 239 -6.54 28.77 -0.44
N HIS A 240 -6.98 29.47 0.60
CA HIS A 240 -6.10 30.28 1.45
C HIS A 240 -5.00 29.44 2.12
N SER A 241 -5.33 28.24 2.59
CA SER A 241 -4.37 27.30 3.16
C SER A 241 -3.29 26.91 2.15
N SER A 242 -3.70 26.56 0.92
CA SER A 242 -2.78 26.16 -0.14
C SER A 242 -1.85 27.28 -0.59
N VAL A 243 -2.38 28.50 -0.75
CA VAL A 243 -1.61 29.68 -1.15
C VAL A 243 -0.60 30.04 -0.06
N ARG A 244 -1.01 30.08 1.22
CA ARG A 244 -0.09 30.36 2.33
C ARG A 244 1.02 29.31 2.42
N PHE A 245 0.69 28.03 2.23
CA PHE A 245 1.70 26.97 2.21
C PHE A 245 2.71 27.17 1.07
N LEU A 246 2.23 27.50 -0.13
CA LEU A 246 3.08 27.85 -1.27
C LEU A 246 4.00 29.04 -0.98
N TRP A 247 3.49 30.11 -0.37
CA TRP A 247 4.30 31.26 0.04
C TRP A 247 5.37 30.89 1.08
N CYS A 248 5.01 30.11 2.11
CA CYS A 248 5.95 29.66 3.13
C CYS A 248 7.10 28.85 2.53
N VAL A 249 6.78 27.92 1.61
CA VAL A 249 7.80 27.12 0.91
C VAL A 249 8.63 27.99 -0.04
N GLY A 250 8.01 28.94 -0.73
CA GLY A 250 8.70 29.91 -1.58
C GLY A 250 9.70 30.77 -0.80
N VAL A 251 9.30 31.30 0.36
CA VAL A 251 10.19 32.03 1.27
C VAL A 251 11.31 31.14 1.78
N ALA A 252 11.02 29.90 2.18
CA ALA A 252 12.05 28.94 2.59
C ALA A 252 13.07 28.67 1.48
N PHE A 253 12.61 28.57 0.22
CA PHE A 253 13.48 28.43 -0.94
C PHE A 253 14.35 29.67 -1.19
N LEU A 254 13.77 30.87 -1.10
CA LEU A 254 14.52 32.12 -1.23
C LEU A 254 15.56 32.28 -0.12
N LEU A 255 15.21 31.97 1.13
CA LEU A 255 16.13 31.96 2.26
C LEU A 255 17.25 30.94 2.06
N TRP A 256 16.92 29.74 1.58
CA TRP A 256 17.93 28.75 1.21
C TRP A 256 18.90 29.31 0.18
N MET A 257 18.40 29.92 -0.89
CA MET A 257 19.24 30.52 -1.93
C MET A 257 20.08 31.70 -1.40
N ALA A 258 19.55 32.52 -0.50
CA ALA A 258 20.29 33.61 0.12
C ALA A 258 21.45 33.11 1.00
N ILE A 259 21.21 32.04 1.77
CA ILE A 259 22.18 31.48 2.73
C ILE A 259 23.20 30.57 2.03
N ARG A 260 22.73 29.63 1.22
CA ARG A 260 23.56 28.57 0.61
C ARG A 260 24.10 28.93 -0.77
N ARG A 261 23.50 29.90 -1.46
CA ARG A 261 23.87 30.39 -2.81
C ARG A 261 23.88 29.35 -3.94
N ARG A 262 23.52 28.10 -3.67
CA ARG A 262 23.41 27.01 -4.64
C ARG A 262 22.48 25.90 -4.15
N LEU A 263 22.01 25.09 -5.10
CA LEU A 263 21.36 23.79 -4.87
C LEU A 263 22.35 22.70 -5.25
N GLU A 264 22.78 21.87 -4.30
CA GLU A 264 23.82 20.88 -4.53
C GLU A 264 23.32 19.73 -5.42
N GLN A 265 22.04 19.39 -5.30
CA GLN A 265 21.38 18.29 -6.01
C GLN A 265 20.18 18.79 -6.83
N TRP A 266 20.31 19.93 -7.51
CA TRP A 266 19.24 20.53 -8.33
C TRP A 266 18.65 19.58 -9.37
N ARG A 267 19.46 18.68 -9.95
CA ARG A 267 18.99 17.64 -10.88
C ARG A 267 18.01 16.69 -10.21
N THR A 268 18.29 16.30 -8.97
CA THR A 268 17.37 15.49 -8.16
C THR A 268 16.09 16.26 -7.88
N GLY A 269 16.16 17.55 -7.59
CA GLY A 269 14.99 18.42 -7.44
C GLY A 269 14.09 18.44 -8.68
N LEU A 270 14.67 18.59 -9.88
CA LEU A 270 13.92 18.50 -11.14
C LEU A 270 13.30 17.12 -11.36
N LEU A 271 14.05 16.05 -11.08
CA LEU A 271 13.52 14.68 -11.20
C LEU A 271 12.42 14.38 -10.19
N VAL A 272 12.45 14.98 -9.00
CA VAL A 272 11.35 14.91 -8.03
C VAL A 272 10.10 15.56 -8.59
N LEU A 273 10.21 16.75 -9.19
CA LEU A 273 9.10 17.42 -9.86
C LEU A 273 8.53 16.58 -11.01
N VAL A 274 9.40 16.10 -11.92
CA VAL A 274 8.99 15.22 -13.03
C VAL A 274 8.34 13.94 -12.49
N GLY A 275 8.89 13.34 -11.44
CA GLY A 275 8.35 12.14 -10.81
C GLY A 275 6.93 12.34 -10.29
N VAL A 276 6.63 13.48 -9.65
CA VAL A 276 5.25 13.80 -9.22
C VAL A 276 4.33 14.00 -10.41
N VAL A 277 4.74 14.78 -11.41
CA VAL A 277 3.91 15.06 -12.59
C VAL A 277 3.58 13.77 -13.34
N VAL A 278 4.59 12.93 -13.60
CA VAL A 278 4.40 11.67 -14.33
C VAL A 278 3.64 10.66 -13.47
N GLY A 279 3.92 10.57 -12.17
CA GLY A 279 3.20 9.67 -11.25
C GLY A 279 1.72 10.05 -11.08
N LEU A 280 1.38 11.33 -11.09
CA LEU A 280 -0.02 11.80 -11.01
C LEU A 280 -0.71 11.91 -12.38
N SER A 281 0.03 11.73 -13.48
CA SER A 281 -0.53 11.83 -14.84
C SER A 281 -1.74 10.91 -15.12
N PRO A 282 -1.93 9.74 -14.47
CA PRO A 282 -3.14 8.96 -14.66
C PRO A 282 -4.42 9.74 -14.33
N TYR A 283 -4.39 10.74 -13.44
CA TYR A 283 -5.59 11.57 -13.19
C TYR A 283 -6.10 12.31 -14.43
N ALA A 284 -5.26 12.57 -15.44
CA ALA A 284 -5.70 13.18 -16.69
C ALA A 284 -6.73 12.33 -17.44
N TYR A 285 -6.76 11.01 -17.20
CA TYR A 285 -7.74 10.09 -17.78
C TYR A 285 -9.18 10.46 -17.40
N MET A 286 -9.44 10.84 -16.16
CA MET A 286 -10.81 11.03 -15.66
C MET A 286 -11.63 12.04 -16.46
N PRO A 287 -11.15 13.28 -16.72
CA PRO A 287 -11.91 14.23 -17.53
C PRO A 287 -12.05 13.78 -18.99
N MET A 288 -11.03 13.12 -19.55
CA MET A 288 -11.07 12.61 -20.93
C MET A 288 -12.12 11.50 -21.06
N ALA A 289 -12.09 10.51 -20.17
CA ALA A 289 -13.06 9.42 -20.11
C ALA A 289 -14.48 9.97 -19.86
N SER A 290 -14.66 10.82 -18.85
CA SER A 290 -15.96 11.38 -18.51
C SER A 290 -16.60 12.18 -19.66
N SER A 291 -15.79 12.81 -20.53
CA SER A 291 -16.28 13.58 -21.68
C SER A 291 -16.96 12.75 -22.77
N THR A 292 -16.70 11.44 -22.82
CA THR A 292 -17.37 10.51 -23.75
C THR A 292 -18.70 10.01 -23.21
N ASN A 293 -19.08 10.44 -21.99
CA ASN A 293 -20.26 10.00 -21.25
C ASN A 293 -20.39 8.46 -21.15
N PRO A 294 -19.38 7.78 -20.57
CA PRO A 294 -19.38 6.33 -20.45
C PRO A 294 -20.52 5.83 -19.52
N PRO A 295 -20.96 4.57 -19.64
CA PRO A 295 -22.01 4.00 -18.80
C PRO A 295 -21.75 4.13 -17.30
N MET A 296 -20.47 4.04 -16.89
CA MET A 296 -20.03 4.37 -15.54
C MET A 296 -19.29 5.71 -15.55
N ASN A 297 -19.90 6.77 -15.03
CA ASN A 297 -19.36 8.13 -15.04
C ASN A 297 -19.65 8.87 -13.73
N TRP A 298 -19.16 8.32 -12.62
CA TRP A 298 -19.44 8.87 -11.29
C TRP A 298 -18.87 10.28 -11.14
N GLY A 299 -19.73 11.20 -10.66
CA GLY A 299 -19.37 12.59 -10.41
C GLY A 299 -19.18 13.45 -11.65
N PHE A 300 -19.30 12.93 -12.88
CA PHE A 300 -19.10 13.70 -14.13
C PHE A 300 -17.78 14.49 -14.15
N ALA A 301 -16.67 13.76 -14.03
CA ALA A 301 -15.31 14.28 -13.91
C ALA A 301 -14.79 15.11 -15.12
N SER A 302 -15.58 15.28 -16.18
CA SER A 302 -15.30 16.23 -17.27
C SER A 302 -15.49 17.68 -16.84
N THR A 303 -16.29 17.93 -15.80
CA THR A 303 -16.43 19.24 -15.15
C THR A 303 -15.39 19.43 -14.06
N LYS A 304 -15.04 20.69 -13.75
CA LYS A 304 -14.10 21.01 -12.67
C LYS A 304 -14.63 20.52 -11.32
N GLU A 305 -15.91 20.75 -11.07
CA GLU A 305 -16.64 20.39 -9.86
C GLU A 305 -16.68 18.87 -9.69
N GLY A 306 -16.99 18.14 -10.78
CA GLY A 306 -17.01 16.68 -10.79
C GLY A 306 -15.65 16.05 -10.59
N PHE A 307 -14.62 16.58 -11.24
CA PHE A 307 -13.24 16.11 -11.05
C PHE A 307 -12.79 16.33 -9.60
N PHE A 308 -13.04 17.52 -9.05
CA PHE A 308 -12.74 17.81 -7.66
C PHE A 308 -13.56 16.95 -6.71
N TYR A 309 -14.85 16.70 -6.98
CA TYR A 309 -15.70 15.85 -6.17
C TYR A 309 -15.08 14.46 -5.96
N SER A 310 -14.62 13.84 -7.06
CA SER A 310 -13.97 12.54 -7.05
C SER A 310 -12.58 12.58 -6.42
N PHE A 311 -11.72 13.53 -6.81
CA PHE A 311 -10.38 13.66 -6.22
C PHE A 311 -10.41 13.97 -4.72
N ASN A 312 -11.31 14.84 -4.27
CA ASN A 312 -11.45 15.26 -2.87
C ASN A 312 -12.09 14.18 -1.99
N ARG A 313 -12.71 13.15 -2.59
CA ARG A 313 -13.49 12.13 -1.86
C ARG A 313 -14.69 12.74 -1.15
N SER A 314 -15.38 13.67 -1.80
CA SER A 314 -16.37 14.55 -1.16
C SER A 314 -17.59 13.81 -0.58
N GLN A 315 -17.84 12.57 -1.02
CA GLN A 315 -18.92 11.72 -0.52
C GLN A 315 -18.59 11.00 0.79
N TYR A 316 -17.32 10.96 1.18
CA TYR A 316 -16.87 10.25 2.37
C TYR A 316 -16.55 11.23 3.50
N ASP A 317 -16.74 10.77 4.73
CA ASP A 317 -16.13 11.41 5.88
C ASP A 317 -14.60 11.40 5.75
N GLY A 318 -13.97 12.48 6.20
CA GLY A 318 -12.52 12.64 6.07
C GLY A 318 -12.04 12.93 4.66
N LYS A 319 -12.83 13.66 3.85
CA LYS A 319 -12.41 14.25 2.57
C LYS A 319 -11.06 14.99 2.66
N LEU A 320 -10.32 15.06 1.54
CA LEU A 320 -8.95 15.60 1.53
C LEU A 320 -8.87 17.06 1.97
N SER A 321 -9.85 17.87 1.62
CA SER A 321 -10.00 19.27 2.06
C SER A 321 -10.01 19.39 3.58
N ASP A 322 -10.79 18.56 4.27
CA ASP A 322 -10.83 18.54 5.74
C ASP A 322 -9.50 18.11 6.34
N GLN A 323 -8.85 17.09 5.75
CA GLN A 323 -7.52 16.64 6.21
C GLN A 323 -6.47 17.74 6.04
N LEU A 324 -6.50 18.44 4.90
CA LEU A 324 -5.64 19.58 4.61
C LEU A 324 -5.88 20.69 5.62
N LEU A 325 -7.14 21.06 5.87
CA LEU A 325 -7.49 22.13 6.80
C LEU A 325 -7.11 21.79 8.25
N LYS A 326 -7.25 20.54 8.68
CA LYS A 326 -6.86 20.08 10.03
C LYS A 326 -5.35 20.05 10.24
N THR A 327 -4.57 19.92 9.17
CA THR A 327 -3.10 19.80 9.21
C THR A 327 -2.42 21.08 8.73
N ILE A 328 -2.21 21.21 7.42
CA ILE A 328 -1.55 22.35 6.78
C ILE A 328 -2.33 23.63 7.03
N GLY A 329 -3.66 23.62 6.89
CA GLY A 329 -4.49 24.79 7.16
C GLY A 329 -4.32 25.32 8.58
N ARG A 330 -4.13 24.42 9.56
CA ARG A 330 -3.92 24.80 10.96
C ARG A 330 -2.55 25.44 11.15
N ALA A 331 -1.51 24.86 10.57
CA ALA A 331 -0.17 25.44 10.57
C ALA A 331 -0.13 26.79 9.83
N MET A 332 -0.94 26.96 8.79
CA MET A 332 -1.03 28.19 7.98
C MET A 332 -2.03 29.22 8.53
N GLY A 333 -2.71 28.94 9.65
CA GLY A 333 -3.71 29.82 10.25
C GLY A 333 -4.94 30.09 9.35
N ALA A 334 -5.28 29.15 8.48
CA ALA A 334 -6.37 29.26 7.50
C ALA A 334 -7.53 28.29 7.77
N THR A 335 -7.41 27.43 8.80
CA THR A 335 -8.52 26.60 9.28
C THR A 335 -9.65 27.48 9.83
N PRO A 336 -10.91 27.26 9.42
CA PRO A 336 -12.06 27.97 9.98
C PRO A 336 -12.16 27.76 11.49
N PRO A 337 -12.51 28.80 12.28
CA PRO A 337 -12.69 28.67 13.73
C PRO A 337 -13.67 27.56 14.12
N GLU A 338 -14.72 27.34 13.32
CA GLU A 338 -15.72 26.27 13.53
C GLU A 338 -15.11 24.86 13.48
N MET A 339 -14.08 24.64 12.66
CA MET A 339 -13.36 23.36 12.60
C MET A 339 -12.37 23.20 13.76
N ILE A 340 -11.84 24.29 14.30
CA ILE A 340 -10.94 24.29 15.46
C ILE A 340 -11.75 24.09 16.76
N ASN A 341 -12.87 24.79 16.84
CA ASN A 341 -13.76 24.86 18.00
C ASN A 341 -14.90 23.87 17.92
N ARG A 342 -14.86 22.90 16.99
CA ARG A 342 -15.88 21.86 16.91
C ARG A 342 -15.89 21.15 18.27
N PRO A 343 -17.00 21.21 19.03
CA PRO A 343 -17.04 20.54 20.31
C PRO A 343 -16.71 19.07 20.06
N ALA A 344 -15.88 18.47 20.93
CA ALA A 344 -15.80 17.01 21.00
C ALA A 344 -17.25 16.51 20.97
N SER A 345 -17.55 15.59 20.05
CA SER A 345 -18.91 15.12 19.76
C SER A 345 -19.82 15.20 20.98
N ALA A 346 -21.00 15.81 20.83
CA ALA A 346 -21.98 15.91 21.91
C ALA A 346 -22.46 14.53 22.42
N ASP A 347 -22.09 13.45 21.75
CA ASP A 347 -22.21 12.08 22.24
C ASP A 347 -21.12 11.79 23.31
N PRO A 348 -21.49 11.67 24.59
CA PRO A 348 -20.56 11.34 25.67
C PRO A 348 -19.95 9.95 25.52
N ASN A 349 -20.50 9.11 24.63
CA ASN A 349 -20.06 7.72 24.41
C ASN A 349 -19.10 7.57 23.23
N GLN A 350 -18.70 8.65 22.55
CA GLN A 350 -17.70 8.51 21.49
C GLN A 350 -16.33 8.14 22.06
N PRO A 351 -15.74 7.03 21.60
CA PRO A 351 -14.45 6.58 22.10
C PRO A 351 -13.34 7.58 21.73
N SER A 352 -12.45 7.83 22.68
CA SER A 352 -11.28 8.68 22.45
C SER A 352 -10.33 8.07 21.40
N PHE A 353 -9.45 8.87 20.78
CA PHE A 353 -8.43 8.34 19.86
C PHE A 353 -7.60 7.21 20.49
N ARG A 354 -7.19 7.39 21.76
CA ARG A 354 -6.44 6.37 22.50
C ARG A 354 -7.24 5.09 22.66
N GLU A 355 -8.53 5.20 22.94
CA GLU A 355 -9.42 4.06 23.08
C GLU A 355 -9.63 3.32 21.76
N ASN A 356 -9.91 4.04 20.67
CA ASN A 356 -10.01 3.48 19.33
C ASN A 356 -8.71 2.78 18.92
N PHE A 357 -7.56 3.44 19.14
CA PHE A 357 -6.26 2.86 18.88
C PHE A 357 -6.05 1.56 19.63
N MET A 358 -6.31 1.53 20.95
CA MET A 358 -6.11 0.32 21.75
C MET A 358 -7.07 -0.81 21.36
N LYS A 359 -8.35 -0.49 21.15
CA LYS A 359 -9.38 -1.45 20.72
C LYS A 359 -9.03 -2.06 19.37
N PHE A 360 -8.71 -1.22 18.38
CA PHE A 360 -8.32 -1.69 17.05
C PHE A 360 -6.98 -2.43 17.07
N ALA A 361 -5.98 -1.97 17.81
CA ALA A 361 -4.69 -2.66 17.92
C ALA A 361 -4.85 -4.09 18.48
N ASN A 362 -5.73 -4.28 19.48
CA ASN A 362 -6.04 -5.60 20.01
C ASN A 362 -6.70 -6.50 18.96
N LEU A 363 -7.69 -5.97 18.23
CA LEU A 363 -8.32 -6.69 17.12
C LEU A 363 -7.30 -7.04 16.03
N TYR A 364 -6.49 -6.08 15.60
CA TYR A 364 -5.48 -6.25 14.57
C TYR A 364 -4.48 -7.35 14.95
N TRP A 365 -3.97 -7.36 16.18
CA TRP A 365 -3.08 -8.42 16.63
C TRP A 365 -3.73 -9.80 16.67
N ARG A 366 -5.01 -9.88 17.08
CA ARG A 366 -5.76 -11.14 16.98
C ARG A 366 -5.86 -11.62 15.54
N LYS A 367 -6.19 -10.73 14.60
CA LYS A 367 -6.26 -11.05 13.17
C LYS A 367 -4.91 -11.44 12.57
N ILE A 368 -3.81 -10.84 13.02
CA ILE A 368 -2.45 -11.27 12.67
C ILE A 368 -2.20 -12.70 13.14
N VAL A 369 -2.60 -13.06 14.36
CA VAL A 369 -2.44 -14.43 14.88
C VAL A 369 -3.32 -15.43 14.14
N GLU A 370 -4.57 -15.06 13.83
CA GLU A 370 -5.49 -15.89 13.03
C GLU A 370 -4.88 -16.19 11.65
N ASN A 371 -4.35 -15.16 10.98
CA ASN A 371 -3.71 -15.31 9.67
C ASN A 371 -2.38 -16.09 9.75
N PHE A 372 -1.44 -15.66 10.60
CA PHE A 372 -0.04 -16.11 10.53
C PHE A 372 0.39 -17.07 11.65
N SER A 373 -0.58 -17.60 12.42
CA SER A 373 -0.37 -18.37 13.65
C SER A 373 0.33 -17.59 14.77
N PRO A 374 0.32 -18.09 16.03
CA PRO A 374 1.12 -17.48 17.11
C PRO A 374 2.63 -17.43 16.83
N LEU A 375 3.15 -18.30 15.95
CA LEU A 375 4.55 -18.25 15.49
C LEU A 375 4.86 -16.94 14.77
N GLY A 376 3.83 -16.33 14.15
CA GLY A 376 3.85 -14.99 13.58
C GLY A 376 4.46 -13.95 14.50
N LEU A 377 3.88 -13.84 15.69
CA LEU A 377 4.28 -12.88 16.70
C LEU A 377 5.63 -13.22 17.33
N LEU A 378 5.91 -14.51 17.57
CA LEU A 378 7.22 -14.93 18.08
C LEU A 378 8.35 -14.56 17.13
N ALA A 379 8.13 -14.71 15.82
CA ALA A 379 9.08 -14.31 14.79
C ALA A 379 9.28 -12.79 14.75
N LEU A 380 8.23 -12.00 14.93
CA LEU A 380 8.31 -10.54 15.07
C LEU A 380 9.12 -10.14 16.33
N VAL A 381 8.86 -10.79 17.47
CA VAL A 381 9.60 -10.55 18.72
C VAL A 381 11.09 -10.86 18.54
N CYS A 382 11.45 -11.87 17.74
CA CYS A 382 12.85 -12.17 17.43
C CYS A 382 13.57 -10.99 16.75
N VAL A 383 12.88 -10.21 15.91
CA VAL A 383 13.46 -8.97 15.34
C VAL A 383 13.82 -8.00 16.44
N LEU A 384 12.93 -7.78 17.41
CA LEU A 384 13.13 -6.83 18.50
C LEU A 384 14.29 -7.26 19.41
N LEU A 385 14.32 -8.53 19.79
CA LEU A 385 15.37 -9.10 20.65
C LEU A 385 16.75 -9.06 20.00
N LEU A 386 16.81 -9.22 18.67
CA LEU A 386 18.06 -9.24 17.91
C LEU A 386 18.37 -7.90 17.24
N TYR A 387 17.53 -6.88 17.40
CA TYR A 387 17.66 -5.59 16.73
C TYR A 387 18.97 -4.88 17.04
N SER A 388 19.45 -4.98 18.28
CA SER A 388 20.72 -4.40 18.73
C SER A 388 21.96 -4.98 18.04
N ARG A 389 21.84 -6.17 17.43
CA ARG A 389 22.90 -6.83 16.65
C ARG A 389 22.99 -6.30 15.22
N LEU A 390 21.95 -5.62 14.73
CA LEU A 390 21.93 -5.06 13.40
C LEU A 390 22.77 -3.78 13.36
N THR A 391 23.50 -3.56 12.28
CA THR A 391 24.40 -2.42 12.11
C THR A 391 24.14 -1.68 10.81
N GLY A 392 24.53 -0.40 10.78
CA GLY A 392 24.48 0.44 9.58
C GLY A 392 23.08 0.58 8.98
N ASN A 393 23.01 0.57 7.64
CA ASN A 393 21.75 0.79 6.92
C ASN A 393 20.75 -0.36 7.04
N LEU A 394 21.19 -1.58 7.36
CA LEU A 394 20.27 -2.70 7.59
C LEU A 394 19.39 -2.43 8.82
N ARG A 395 19.98 -1.92 9.90
CA ARG A 395 19.21 -1.54 11.10
C ARG A 395 18.17 -0.47 10.78
N LYS A 396 18.56 0.54 10.01
CA LYS A 396 17.68 1.65 9.58
C LYS A 396 16.57 1.17 8.64
N TRP A 397 16.86 0.19 7.78
CA TRP A 397 15.87 -0.48 6.94
C TRP A 397 14.81 -1.20 7.77
N ILE A 398 15.21 -2.01 8.76
CA ILE A 398 14.28 -2.71 9.65
C ILE A 398 13.43 -1.71 10.45
N LEU A 399 14.01 -0.60 10.92
CA LEU A 399 13.24 0.48 11.54
C LEU A 399 12.20 1.07 10.57
N THR A 400 12.57 1.26 9.31
CA THR A 400 11.65 1.79 8.28
C THR A 400 10.49 0.84 8.02
N CYS A 401 10.73 -0.48 7.96
CA CYS A 401 9.66 -1.47 7.88
C CYS A 401 8.75 -1.47 9.12
N ALA A 402 9.32 -1.32 10.33
CA ALA A 402 8.55 -1.23 11.57
C ALA A 402 7.66 0.02 11.62
N VAL A 403 8.18 1.17 11.16
CA VAL A 403 7.38 2.39 11.00
C VAL A 403 6.32 2.20 9.92
N GLY A 404 6.63 1.52 8.81
CA GLY A 404 5.67 1.14 7.78
C GLY A 404 4.49 0.36 8.36
N LEU A 405 4.76 -0.72 9.12
CA LEU A 405 3.75 -1.51 9.82
C LEU A 405 2.93 -0.66 10.81
N LEU A 406 3.58 0.21 11.58
CA LEU A 406 2.89 1.08 12.55
C LEU A 406 1.91 2.04 11.84
N LEU A 407 2.35 2.65 10.74
CA LEU A 407 1.56 3.59 9.96
C LEU A 407 0.37 2.89 9.31
N SER A 408 0.61 1.77 8.62
CA SER A 408 -0.41 1.05 7.85
C SER A 408 -1.37 0.25 8.72
N GLY A 409 -0.86 -0.42 9.75
CA GLY A 409 -1.60 -1.41 10.51
C GLY A 409 -2.27 -0.88 11.76
N PHE A 410 -1.88 0.30 12.25
CA PHE A 410 -2.37 0.81 13.54
C PHE A 410 -2.81 2.26 13.46
N LEU A 411 -1.92 3.17 13.05
CA LEU A 411 -2.22 4.60 13.08
C LEU A 411 -3.29 4.98 12.07
N GLN A 412 -3.17 4.49 10.84
CA GLN A 412 -4.13 4.82 9.79
C GLN A 412 -5.56 4.33 10.10
N PRO A 413 -5.79 3.08 10.50
CA PRO A 413 -7.12 2.65 10.96
C PRO A 413 -7.61 3.40 12.21
N ALA A 414 -6.73 3.69 13.18
CA ALA A 414 -7.11 4.44 14.37
C ALA A 414 -7.57 5.88 14.04
N PHE A 415 -6.92 6.54 13.08
CA PHE A 415 -7.33 7.86 12.59
C PHE A 415 -8.64 7.83 11.80
N ALA A 416 -8.97 6.71 11.16
CA ALA A 416 -10.26 6.51 10.50
C ALA A 416 -11.41 6.28 11.49
N GLY A 417 -11.13 6.13 12.80
CA GLY A 417 -12.16 5.97 13.82
C GLY A 417 -12.92 4.64 13.71
N VAL A 418 -12.27 3.61 13.19
CA VAL A 418 -12.90 2.33 12.94
C VAL A 418 -13.27 1.66 14.26
N GLY A 419 -14.48 1.09 14.33
CA GLY A 419 -14.85 0.16 15.38
C GLY A 419 -13.89 -1.05 15.47
N ALA A 420 -14.02 -1.80 16.56
CA ALA A 420 -13.16 -2.94 16.88
C ALA A 420 -13.92 -4.27 17.00
N ASP A 421 -15.06 -4.37 16.31
CA ASP A 421 -15.83 -5.60 16.14
C ASP A 421 -15.56 -6.26 14.78
N GLU A 422 -16.14 -7.45 14.57
CA GLU A 422 -15.97 -8.22 13.33
C GLU A 422 -16.59 -7.52 12.11
N ALA A 423 -17.68 -6.78 12.28
CA ALA A 423 -18.29 -6.03 11.18
C ALA A 423 -17.35 -4.91 10.70
N SER A 424 -16.76 -4.18 11.65
CA SER A 424 -15.73 -3.17 11.41
C SER A 424 -14.48 -3.78 10.77
N TRP A 425 -14.10 -4.99 11.16
CA TRP A 425 -13.00 -5.73 10.54
C TRP A 425 -13.29 -6.03 9.06
N LEU A 426 -14.47 -6.54 8.72
CA LEU A 426 -14.83 -6.85 7.33
C LEU A 426 -14.77 -5.62 6.42
N LEU A 427 -15.12 -4.45 6.96
CA LEU A 427 -14.98 -3.18 6.26
C LEU A 427 -13.52 -2.73 6.12
N GLN A 428 -12.65 -3.05 7.08
CA GLN A 428 -11.27 -2.57 7.10
C GLN A 428 -10.23 -3.50 6.49
N MET A 429 -10.46 -4.81 6.51
CA MET A 429 -9.51 -5.79 6.01
C MET A 429 -9.03 -5.53 4.58
N PRO A 430 -9.82 -4.94 3.64
CA PRO A 430 -9.33 -4.66 2.29
C PRO A 430 -8.14 -3.69 2.27
N TYR A 431 -8.11 -2.73 3.21
CA TYR A 431 -7.07 -1.72 3.32
C TYR A 431 -5.79 -2.21 4.01
N LEU A 432 -5.75 -3.45 4.51
CA LEU A 432 -4.66 -3.92 5.38
C LEU A 432 -3.65 -4.84 4.70
N GLY A 433 -3.83 -5.16 3.42
CA GLY A 433 -2.93 -6.08 2.67
C GLY A 433 -1.46 -5.64 2.71
N TYR A 434 -1.17 -4.36 2.41
CA TYR A 434 0.20 -3.84 2.47
C TYR A 434 0.75 -3.75 3.91
N SER A 435 -0.12 -3.67 4.92
CA SER A 435 0.30 -3.79 6.32
C SER A 435 0.78 -5.20 6.65
N HIS A 436 0.06 -6.22 6.19
CA HIS A 436 0.53 -7.61 6.29
C HIS A 436 1.86 -7.81 5.56
N ALA A 437 2.09 -7.12 4.44
CA ALA A 437 3.39 -7.18 3.76
C ALA A 437 4.53 -6.66 4.65
N PHE A 438 4.37 -5.50 5.33
CA PHE A 438 5.37 -5.02 6.30
C PHE A 438 5.55 -5.96 7.49
N PHE A 439 4.46 -6.52 8.02
CA PHE A 439 4.52 -7.54 9.07
C PHE A 439 5.34 -8.75 8.61
N VAL A 440 5.08 -9.27 7.41
CA VAL A 440 5.79 -10.43 6.85
C VAL A 440 7.27 -10.14 6.57
N LEU A 441 7.61 -8.93 6.10
CA LEU A 441 9.00 -8.49 5.98
C LEU A 441 9.73 -8.55 7.32
N LEU A 442 9.09 -8.11 8.41
CA LEU A 442 9.68 -8.12 9.75
C LEU A 442 9.73 -9.54 10.33
N ALA A 443 8.59 -10.22 10.42
CA ALA A 443 8.49 -11.54 11.02
C ALA A 443 9.34 -12.57 10.26
N GLY A 444 9.31 -12.53 8.93
CA GLY A 444 10.20 -13.34 8.09
C GLY A 444 11.67 -13.10 8.39
N PHE A 445 12.08 -11.83 8.44
CA PHE A 445 13.45 -11.46 8.78
C PHE A 445 13.87 -11.93 10.18
N GLY A 446 12.99 -11.77 11.17
CA GLY A 446 13.19 -12.23 12.54
C GLY A 446 13.37 -13.74 12.66
N SER A 447 12.56 -14.52 11.91
CA SER A 447 12.70 -15.97 11.85
C SER A 447 14.06 -16.39 11.27
N GLY A 448 14.53 -15.70 10.23
CA GLY A 448 15.84 -15.92 9.62
C GLY A 448 17.00 -15.63 10.60
N LEU A 449 16.95 -14.50 11.30
CA LEU A 449 17.94 -14.17 12.32
C LEU A 449 17.98 -15.19 13.47
N ALA A 450 16.82 -15.59 13.98
CA ALA A 450 16.71 -16.54 15.07
C ALA A 450 17.28 -17.91 14.69
N LEU A 451 16.90 -18.44 13.53
CA LEU A 451 17.41 -19.73 13.05
C LEU A 451 18.90 -19.68 12.70
N GLN A 452 19.37 -18.57 12.10
CA GLN A 452 20.80 -18.39 11.84
C GLN A 452 21.62 -18.34 13.15
N ARG A 453 21.06 -17.79 14.23
CA ARG A 453 21.77 -17.59 15.51
C ARG A 453 21.73 -18.80 16.42
N PHE A 454 20.55 -19.38 16.59
CA PHE A 454 20.28 -20.44 17.56
C PHE A 454 20.21 -21.82 16.91
N GLY A 455 19.95 -21.88 15.60
CA GLY A 455 19.80 -23.12 14.85
C GLY A 455 21.12 -23.75 14.38
N GLN A 456 22.28 -23.10 14.59
CA GLN A 456 23.58 -23.62 14.08
C GLN A 456 23.94 -25.01 14.62
N LYS A 457 23.45 -25.36 15.81
CA LYS A 457 23.67 -26.67 16.44
C LYS A 457 22.59 -27.70 16.08
N ILE A 458 21.53 -27.31 15.37
CA ILE A 458 20.41 -28.18 15.02
C ILE A 458 20.80 -29.00 13.79
N PRO A 459 20.88 -30.34 13.88
CA PRO A 459 21.08 -31.18 12.71
C PRO A 459 19.95 -30.96 11.70
N ARG A 460 20.29 -30.86 10.42
CA ARG A 460 19.31 -30.64 9.34
C ARG A 460 18.48 -29.35 9.52
N LEU A 461 19.08 -28.26 9.98
CA LEU A 461 18.44 -26.93 10.05
C LEU A 461 17.64 -26.54 8.78
N PRO A 462 18.09 -26.82 7.54
CA PRO A 462 17.29 -26.55 6.35
C PRO A 462 15.94 -27.28 6.32
N LEU A 463 15.87 -28.52 6.83
CA LEU A 463 14.63 -29.28 6.93
C LEU A 463 13.69 -28.63 7.95
N VAL A 464 14.21 -28.21 9.10
CA VAL A 464 13.42 -27.49 10.12
C VAL A 464 12.86 -26.19 9.55
N ALA A 465 13.67 -25.41 8.85
CA ALA A 465 13.23 -24.18 8.18
C ALA A 465 12.16 -24.47 7.12
N THR A 466 12.26 -25.58 6.40
CA THR A 466 11.28 -26.01 5.39
C THR A 466 9.95 -26.37 6.04
N VAL A 467 9.98 -27.15 7.13
CA VAL A 467 8.79 -27.50 7.90
C VAL A 467 8.12 -26.26 8.46
N LEU A 468 8.88 -25.30 9.00
CA LEU A 468 8.33 -24.04 9.51
C LEU A 468 7.74 -23.17 8.40
N GLY A 469 8.45 -23.03 7.27
CA GLY A 469 8.01 -22.24 6.13
C GLY A 469 6.75 -22.82 5.45
N ILE A 470 6.70 -24.14 5.26
CA ILE A 470 5.49 -24.82 4.76
C ILE A 470 4.38 -24.75 5.80
N GLY A 471 4.69 -24.95 7.08
CA GLY A 471 3.73 -24.94 8.16
C GLY A 471 2.98 -23.62 8.28
N ILE A 472 3.67 -22.47 8.20
CA ILE A 472 3.02 -21.16 8.28
C ILE A 472 2.16 -20.86 7.04
N ALA A 473 2.64 -21.22 5.85
CA ALA A 473 1.86 -21.08 4.61
C ALA A 473 0.60 -21.96 4.63
N ALA A 474 0.76 -23.24 5.02
CA ALA A 474 -0.34 -24.20 5.10
C ALA A 474 -1.36 -23.84 6.19
N TRP A 475 -0.90 -23.34 7.34
CA TRP A 475 -1.78 -22.79 8.37
C TRP A 475 -2.65 -21.67 7.79
N THR A 476 -2.00 -20.66 7.20
CA THR A 476 -2.69 -19.47 6.69
C THR A 476 -3.68 -19.85 5.58
N PHE A 477 -3.27 -20.72 4.65
CA PHE A 477 -4.13 -21.25 3.60
C PHE A 477 -5.37 -21.94 4.17
N ARG A 478 -5.17 -22.89 5.10
CA ARG A 478 -6.28 -23.66 5.70
C ARG A 478 -7.28 -22.78 6.43
N GLN A 479 -6.81 -21.77 7.17
CA GLN A 479 -7.69 -20.89 7.93
C GLN A 479 -8.57 -20.02 7.02
N ASN A 480 -8.04 -19.63 5.86
CA ASN A 480 -8.63 -18.56 5.06
C ASN A 480 -9.27 -19.04 3.75
N SER A 481 -9.04 -20.29 3.32
CA SER A 481 -9.44 -20.75 1.99
C SER A 481 -10.93 -20.74 1.74
N GLU A 482 -11.73 -21.10 2.75
CA GLU A 482 -13.19 -21.12 2.64
C GLU A 482 -13.74 -19.70 2.47
N PHE A 483 -13.24 -18.75 3.26
CA PHE A 483 -13.65 -17.34 3.16
C PHE A 483 -13.16 -16.66 1.88
N CYS A 484 -11.93 -16.97 1.44
CA CYS A 484 -11.30 -16.22 0.35
C CYS A 484 -11.63 -16.79 -1.03
N SER A 485 -11.93 -18.08 -1.18
CA SER A 485 -12.18 -18.64 -2.51
C SER A 485 -13.49 -18.11 -3.10
N GLN A 486 -13.42 -17.48 -4.27
CA GLN A 486 -14.58 -16.93 -4.98
C GLN A 486 -14.98 -17.75 -6.22
N ARG A 487 -14.34 -18.90 -6.45
CA ARG A 487 -14.52 -19.70 -7.67
C ARG A 487 -15.97 -20.15 -7.92
N GLU A 488 -16.69 -20.49 -6.85
CA GLU A 488 -18.08 -20.97 -6.93
C GLU A 488 -19.10 -19.85 -6.69
N HIS A 489 -18.66 -18.59 -6.58
CA HIS A 489 -19.54 -17.44 -6.32
C HIS A 489 -19.95 -16.78 -7.64
N TRP A 490 -21.06 -17.24 -8.19
CA TRP A 490 -21.68 -16.71 -9.40
C TRP A 490 -22.90 -15.87 -9.03
N PHE A 491 -22.71 -14.63 -8.60
CA PHE A 491 -23.81 -13.81 -8.06
C PHE A 491 -25.04 -13.76 -8.99
N GLY A 492 -24.84 -13.43 -10.27
CA GLY A 492 -25.93 -13.35 -11.24
C GLY A 492 -26.68 -14.67 -11.47
N TRP A 493 -26.02 -15.82 -11.28
CA TRP A 493 -26.64 -17.13 -11.41
C TRP A 493 -27.31 -17.56 -10.10
N MET A 494 -26.58 -17.49 -8.98
CA MET A 494 -27.08 -17.88 -7.65
C MET A 494 -28.28 -17.05 -7.21
N TYR A 495 -28.24 -15.73 -7.40
CA TYR A 495 -29.32 -14.83 -7.00
C TYR A 495 -30.32 -14.54 -8.12
N GLY A 496 -29.87 -14.43 -9.37
CA GLY A 496 -30.77 -14.13 -10.49
C GLY A 496 -31.54 -15.34 -10.99
N ARG A 497 -30.94 -16.53 -10.98
CA ARG A 497 -31.58 -17.76 -11.43
C ARG A 497 -31.98 -18.65 -10.27
N ASP A 498 -31.05 -19.07 -9.42
CA ASP A 498 -31.33 -20.14 -8.45
C ASP A 498 -32.25 -19.65 -7.32
N MET A 499 -32.09 -18.42 -6.81
CA MET A 499 -33.01 -17.83 -5.83
C MET A 499 -34.42 -17.61 -6.38
N LEU A 500 -34.56 -17.37 -7.69
CA LEU A 500 -35.85 -17.13 -8.34
C LEU A 500 -36.45 -18.39 -8.98
N ALA A 501 -35.67 -19.47 -9.11
CA ALA A 501 -36.06 -20.67 -9.84
C ALA A 501 -37.26 -21.39 -9.19
N ASP A 502 -37.35 -21.33 -7.86
CA ASP A 502 -38.41 -21.96 -7.09
C ASP A 502 -39.62 -21.03 -6.85
N LEU A 503 -39.56 -19.79 -7.32
CA LEU A 503 -40.67 -18.86 -7.19
C LEU A 503 -41.77 -19.16 -8.22
N PRO A 504 -43.06 -19.04 -7.85
CA PRO A 504 -44.15 -19.03 -8.80
C PRO A 504 -43.92 -18.02 -9.93
N LYS A 505 -44.37 -18.33 -11.15
CA LYS A 505 -44.16 -17.46 -12.33
C LYS A 505 -44.77 -16.06 -12.19
N ASP A 506 -45.70 -15.89 -11.26
CA ASP A 506 -46.41 -14.65 -10.91
C ASP A 506 -45.89 -14.01 -9.60
N ALA A 507 -44.80 -14.51 -9.04
CA ALA A 507 -44.21 -13.96 -7.83
C ALA A 507 -43.64 -12.55 -8.08
N PHE A 508 -44.03 -11.62 -7.22
CA PHE A 508 -43.39 -10.31 -7.11
C PHE A 508 -42.35 -10.36 -5.98
N VAL A 509 -41.09 -10.12 -6.32
CA VAL A 509 -39.98 -10.05 -5.35
C VAL A 509 -39.72 -8.58 -5.04
N TYR A 510 -39.94 -8.17 -3.79
CA TYR A 510 -39.47 -6.88 -3.28
C TYR A 510 -38.04 -7.05 -2.78
N GLY A 511 -37.12 -6.27 -3.35
CA GLY A 511 -35.70 -6.21 -2.97
C GLY A 511 -35.36 -4.85 -2.38
#